data_AF-A0A853IF43-F1
#
_entry.id   AF-A0A853IF43-F1
#
_cell.length_a   1.000
_cell.length_b   1.000
_cell.length_c   1.000
_cell.angle_alpha   90.00
_cell.angle_beta   90.00
_cell.angle_gamma   90.00
#
_symmetry.space_group_name_H-M   'P 1'
#
loop_
_entity.id
_entity.type
_entity.pdbx_description
1 polymer ?
#
loop_
_entity_poly.entity_id
_entity_poly.type
_entity_poly.pdbx_seq_one_letter_code
_entity_poly.pdbx_strand_id
1 'polypeptide(L)' 'MSDPGRKDRLPYDEGAEAYHLRKHYNTNPYPKEDWKHEEWYLGWSQSEECDGDSWDWSTDDFKKD' A
#
# COMPACT_ATOMS: atom_id res chain seq x y z
N MET A 1 -17.77 0.32 27.47
CA MET A 1 -18.16 -0.05 26.10
C MET A 1 -16.93 0.17 25.23
N SER A 2 -16.29 -0.91 24.78
CA SER A 2 -15.14 -0.83 23.88
C SER A 2 -15.65 -1.03 22.45
N ASP A 3 -15.27 -0.14 21.55
CA ASP A 3 -15.65 -0.15 20.14
C ASP A 3 -15.19 -1.47 19.46
N PRO A 4 -16.09 -2.27 18.85
CA PRO A 4 -15.74 -3.59 18.29
C PRO A 4 -15.04 -3.52 16.91
N GLY A 5 -14.62 -2.33 16.44
CA GLY A 5 -14.31 -2.10 15.03
C GLY A 5 -12.84 -1.97 14.60
N ARG A 6 -11.87 -1.71 15.48
CA ARG A 6 -10.45 -1.67 15.05
C ARG A 6 -9.85 -3.07 15.16
N LYS A 7 -10.09 -3.89 14.13
CA LYS A 7 -9.09 -4.92 13.80
C LYS A 7 -7.80 -4.16 13.51
N ASP A 8 -6.73 -4.48 14.23
CA ASP A 8 -5.40 -3.99 13.91
C ASP A 8 -5.18 -4.31 12.42
N ARG A 9 -5.17 -3.28 11.56
CA ARG A 9 -4.94 -3.48 10.13
C ARG A 9 -3.54 -4.03 9.98
N LEU A 10 -3.40 -5.14 9.25
CA LEU A 10 -2.09 -5.69 8.99
C LEU A 10 -1.35 -4.73 8.05
N PRO A 11 -0.01 -4.61 8.13
CA PRO A 11 0.75 -3.76 7.21
C PRO A 11 0.40 -4.03 5.74
N TYR A 12 0.16 -5.29 5.38
CA TYR A 12 -0.35 -5.69 4.07
C TYR A 12 -1.65 -4.95 3.67
N ASP A 13 -2.65 -4.93 4.55
CA ASP A 13 -3.93 -4.26 4.31
C ASP A 13 -3.76 -2.74 4.16
N GLU A 14 -2.81 -2.16 4.90
CA GLU A 14 -2.48 -0.74 4.82
C GLU A 14 -1.78 -0.38 3.50
N GLY A 15 -0.90 -1.26 3.00
CA GLY A 15 -0.25 -1.10 1.70
C GLY A 15 -1.24 -1.18 0.54
N ALA A 16 -2.14 -2.17 0.58
CA ALA A 16 -3.20 -2.31 -0.41
C ALA A 16 -4.13 -1.09 -0.42
N GLU A 17 -4.55 -0.60 0.75
CA GLU A 17 -5.33 0.62 0.85
C GLU A 17 -4.58 1.83 0.29
N ALA A 18 -3.28 1.96 0.58
CA ALA A 18 -2.48 3.07 0.07
C ALA A 18 -2.46 3.09 -1.48
N TYR A 19 -2.34 1.93 -2.12
CA TYR A 19 -2.45 1.83 -3.58
C TYR A 19 -3.82 2.31 -4.09
N HIS A 20 -4.92 1.82 -3.51
CA HIS A 20 -6.27 2.21 -3.91
C HIS A 20 -6.58 3.69 -3.66
N LEU A 21 -5.89 4.31 -2.71
CA LEU A 21 -5.93 5.76 -2.46
C LEU A 21 -4.96 6.56 -3.34
N ARG A 22 -4.33 5.92 -4.34
CA ARG A 22 -3.33 6.52 -5.25
C ARG A 22 -2.15 7.15 -4.52
N LYS A 23 -1.71 6.55 -3.42
CA LYS A 23 -0.49 6.96 -2.71
C LYS A 23 0.70 6.19 -3.23
N HIS A 24 1.81 6.89 -3.44
CA HIS A 24 3.07 6.29 -3.86
C HIS A 24 3.62 5.36 -2.77
N TYR A 25 4.27 4.26 -3.17
CA TYR A 25 4.88 3.31 -2.23
C TYR A 25 5.94 3.92 -1.29
N ASN A 26 6.50 5.09 -1.61
CA ASN A 26 7.43 5.82 -0.75
C ASN A 26 6.76 6.43 0.50
N THR A 27 5.42 6.42 0.55
CA THR A 27 4.63 6.82 1.72
C THR A 27 4.50 5.73 2.77
N ASN A 28 5.15 4.57 2.56
CA ASN A 28 5.28 3.50 3.54
C ASN A 28 5.77 4.07 4.88
N PRO A 29 4.99 3.96 5.97
CA PRO A 29 5.34 4.57 7.26
C PRO A 29 6.40 3.76 8.03
N TYR A 30 6.70 2.54 7.60
CA TYR A 30 7.59 1.63 8.30
C TYR A 30 9.06 1.80 7.82
N PRO A 31 10.05 1.76 8.74
CA PRO A 31 11.47 1.76 8.38
C PRO A 31 11.84 0.54 7.54
N LYS A 32 12.79 0.67 6.59
CA LYS A 32 13.18 -0.41 5.68
C LYS A 32 13.70 -1.67 6.38
N GLU A 33 14.16 -1.54 7.62
CA GLU A 33 14.69 -2.62 8.45
C GLU A 33 13.59 -3.35 9.26
N ASP A 34 12.36 -2.86 9.25
CA ASP A 34 11.21 -3.47 9.92
C ASP A 34 10.46 -4.41 8.96
N TRP A 35 10.09 -5.60 9.43
CA TRP A 35 9.30 -6.57 8.65
C TRP A 35 7.99 -5.98 8.14
N LYS A 36 7.42 -5.00 8.88
CA LYS A 36 6.21 -4.29 8.45
C LYS A 36 6.41 -3.51 7.17
N HIS A 37 7.63 -3.07 6.87
CA HIS A 37 7.94 -2.38 5.62
C HIS A 37 7.78 -3.29 4.41
N GLU A 38 8.35 -4.51 4.49
CA GLU A 38 8.23 -5.52 3.44
C GLU A 38 6.76 -5.92 3.26
N GLU A 39 6.05 -6.16 4.35
CA GLU A 39 4.64 -6.57 4.32
C GLU A 39 3.72 -5.48 3.77
N TRP A 40 3.97 -4.22 4.12
CA TRP A 40 3.25 -3.08 3.54
C TRP A 40 3.53 -2.94 2.04
N TYR A 41 4.80 -3.06 1.63
CA TYR A 41 5.16 -2.98 0.22
C TYR A 41 4.53 -4.12 -0.58
N LEU A 42 4.47 -5.34 -0.02
CA LEU A 42 3.81 -6.49 -0.63
C LEU A 42 2.33 -6.24 -0.93
N GLY A 43 1.59 -5.66 0.02
CA GLY A 43 0.18 -5.31 -0.20
C GLY A 43 -0.01 -4.24 -1.28
N TRP A 44 0.87 -3.23 -1.30
CA TRP A 44 0.86 -2.18 -2.32
C TRP A 44 1.16 -2.77 -3.71
N SER A 45 2.24 -3.57 -3.85
CA SER A 45 2.65 -4.13 -5.15
C SER A 45 1.67 -5.17 -5.66
N GLN A 46 1.08 -5.99 -4.79
CA GLN A 46 0.06 -6.96 -5.22
C GLN A 46 -1.19 -6.25 -5.74
N SER A 47 -1.57 -5.12 -5.14
CA SER A 47 -2.69 -4.30 -5.63
C SER A 47 -2.37 -3.69 -6.99
N GLU A 48 -1.12 -3.26 -7.20
CA GLU A 48 -0.62 -2.78 -8.50
C GLU A 48 -0.67 -3.86 -9.58
N GLU A 49 -0.13 -5.05 -9.30
CA GLU A 49 -0.15 -6.20 -10.22
C GLU A 49 -1.57 -6.63 -10.60
N CYS A 50 -2.53 -6.51 -9.67
CA CYS A 50 -3.93 -6.87 -9.90
C CYS A 50 -4.72 -5.80 -10.69
N ASP A 51 -4.40 -4.52 -10.52
CA ASP A 51 -5.05 -3.43 -11.24
C ASP A 51 -4.54 -3.33 -12.70
N GLY A 52 -3.24 -3.54 -12.90
CA GLY A 52 -2.63 -3.81 -14.19
C GLY A 52 -2.30 -2.60 -15.06
N ASP A 53 -2.89 -1.41 -14.82
CA ASP A 53 -2.59 -0.25 -15.68
C ASP A 53 -2.61 1.14 -15.01
N SER A 54 -3.00 1.28 -13.73
CA SER A 54 -3.04 2.61 -13.09
C SER A 54 -1.68 3.17 -12.69
N TRP A 55 -0.67 2.32 -12.50
CA TRP A 55 0.68 2.74 -12.12
C TRP A 55 1.62 2.77 -13.33
N ASP A 56 2.44 3.82 -13.45
CA ASP A 56 3.44 3.96 -14.51
C ASP A 56 4.85 3.86 -13.93
N TRP A 57 5.46 2.69 -14.10
CA TRP A 57 6.84 2.40 -13.71
C TRP A 57 7.89 3.27 -14.42
N SER A 58 7.57 3.84 -15.58
CA SER A 58 8.49 4.73 -16.30
C SER A 58 8.57 6.12 -15.69
N THR A 59 7.47 6.57 -15.05
CA THR A 59 7.40 7.89 -14.39
C THR A 59 7.42 7.81 -12.87
N ASP A 60 7.38 6.61 -12.29
CA ASP A 60 7.28 6.39 -10.84
C ASP A 60 6.07 7.13 -10.24
N ASP A 61 4.92 7.10 -10.94
CA ASP A 61 3.71 7.81 -10.53
C ASP A 61 2.44 7.11 -11.04
N PHE A 62 1.28 7.45 -10.46
CA PHE A 62 0.00 7.04 -11.00
C PHE A 62 -0.28 7.79 -12.31
N LYS A 63 -0.82 7.07 -13.30
CA LYS A 63 -1.27 7.70 -14.54
C LYS A 63 -2.36 8.72 -14.24
N LYS A 64 -2.28 9.85 -14.92
CA LYS A 64 -3.32 10.88 -14.86
C LYS A 64 -4.48 10.42 -15.74
N ASP A 65 -5.68 10.36 -15.16
CA ASP A 65 -6.93 10.13 -15.89
C ASP A 65 -7.12 11.16 -17.02
#